data_AF-A0AAD9R0B0-F1
#
_entry.id   AF-A0AAD9R0B0-F1
#
_cell.length_a   1.000
_cell.length_b   1.000
_cell.length_c   1.000
_cell.angle_alpha   90.00
_cell.angle_beta   90.00
_cell.angle_gamma   90.00
#
_symmetry.space_group_name_H-M   'P 1'
#
loop_
_entity.id
_entity.type
_entity.pdbx_description
1 polymer ?
#
loop_
_entity_poly.entity_id
_entity_poly.type
_entity_poly.pdbx_seq_one_letter_code
_entity_poly.pdbx_strand_id
1 'polypeptide(L)'
;MLHNIELWLLIVCQFGTKGSSAAGKKSYPNQPKFKETIKWFYADINIGINYGQRLSSFYRAPQTGLYTFFMTCRDECELWLSSSNKPDDTKRVLFIPYGLSLDHNEWDRYPVQESSPINLIAGEFYFMQAIMKADENKYDHLGVGVRQPDGQNYRPISNEYLFVEIPEKRSASFRLVHSGAALHGHVMDTFATNSNTVCSLYCARDLNCKSYNYDKEEGNCELNDDLSAKNAQGLVPSENVDYYEKLDLYYPRL
;
A
#
# COMPACT_ATOMS: atom_id res chain seq x y z
N MET A 1 -11.87 13.22 7.16
CA MET A 1 -11.53 13.01 5.73
C MET A 1 -10.05 12.60 5.67
N LEU A 2 -9.76 11.33 5.94
CA LEU A 2 -8.40 10.82 6.12
C LEU A 2 -7.76 10.54 4.75
N HIS A 3 -7.02 11.51 4.23
CA HIS A 3 -6.00 11.27 3.22
C HIS A 3 -4.70 10.89 3.96
N ASN A 4 -3.89 10.02 3.36
CA ASN A 4 -2.53 9.63 3.77
C ASN A 4 -2.40 8.25 4.45
N ILE A 5 -2.40 7.19 3.65
CA ILE A 5 -1.33 6.17 3.69
C ILE A 5 -0.98 5.81 2.24
N GLU A 6 -0.19 6.68 1.63
CA GLU A 6 0.55 6.41 0.39
C GLU A 6 1.72 5.54 0.79
N LEU A 7 1.88 4.31 0.28
CA LEU A 7 3.22 3.79 0.15
C LEU A 7 3.26 2.79 -1.04
N TRP A 8 4.44 2.50 -1.56
CA TRP A 8 4.71 1.40 -2.49
C TRP A 8 6.02 0.78 -2.12
N LEU A 9 6.27 -0.44 -2.60
CA LEU A 9 7.55 -1.07 -2.38
C LEU A 9 8.35 -1.10 -3.68
N LEU A 10 9.31 -0.18 -3.82
CA LEU A 10 10.38 -0.30 -4.80
C LEU A 10 11.48 -1.18 -4.22
N ILE A 11 11.74 -2.32 -4.86
CA ILE A 11 12.86 -3.21 -4.53
C ILE A 11 13.83 -3.23 -5.68
N VAL A 12 15.09 -2.88 -5.43
CA VAL A 12 16.18 -2.93 -6.41
C VAL A 12 17.17 -4.04 -6.05
N CYS A 13 17.49 -4.91 -7.02
CA CYS A 13 18.51 -5.96 -6.90
C CYS A 13 19.51 -5.83 -8.06
N GLN A 14 20.81 -5.73 -7.78
CA GLN A 14 21.84 -5.79 -8.83
C GLN A 14 22.03 -7.22 -9.34
N PHE A 15 22.14 -7.38 -10.66
CA PHE A 15 22.37 -8.67 -11.31
C PHE A 15 23.70 -8.69 -12.07
N GLY A 16 24.47 -9.77 -11.91
CA GLY A 16 25.56 -10.11 -12.84
C GLY A 16 25.04 -10.81 -14.11
N THR A 17 25.48 -10.29 -15.26
CA THR A 17 25.46 -10.77 -16.66
C THR A 17 24.12 -11.12 -17.35
N LYS A 18 24.08 -10.77 -18.66
CA LYS A 18 22.99 -10.95 -19.65
C LYS A 18 22.33 -12.34 -19.58
N GLY A 19 21.01 -12.36 -19.74
CA GLY A 19 20.23 -13.59 -19.95
C GLY A 19 19.63 -14.28 -18.70
N SER A 20 19.90 -13.82 -17.47
CA SER A 20 19.22 -14.37 -16.28
C SER A 20 17.86 -13.70 -16.04
N SER A 21 16.78 -14.48 -15.93
CA SER A 21 15.46 -13.98 -15.53
C SER A 21 15.53 -13.42 -14.10
N ALA A 22 14.83 -12.31 -13.82
CA ALA A 22 14.71 -11.77 -12.46
C ALA A 22 14.10 -12.82 -11.49
N ALA A 23 13.20 -13.67 -11.98
CA ALA A 23 12.58 -14.76 -11.23
C ALA A 23 13.52 -15.95 -10.92
N GLY A 24 14.74 -15.97 -11.50
CA GLY A 24 15.65 -17.11 -11.43
C GLY A 24 16.84 -16.97 -10.48
N LYS A 25 16.99 -15.85 -9.75
CA LYS A 25 18.18 -15.60 -8.88
C LYS A 25 17.81 -15.65 -7.39
N LYS A 26 18.61 -16.36 -6.58
CA LYS A 26 18.45 -16.56 -5.12
C LYS A 26 18.21 -15.27 -4.29
N SER A 27 18.64 -14.11 -4.76
CA SER A 27 18.50 -12.82 -4.06
C SER A 27 17.19 -12.08 -4.38
N TYR A 28 16.45 -12.49 -5.40
CA TYR A 28 15.14 -11.95 -5.74
C TYR A 28 14.05 -12.99 -5.40
N PRO A 29 12.91 -12.59 -4.81
CA PRO A 29 12.55 -11.24 -4.37
C PRO A 29 13.00 -10.87 -2.94
N ASN A 30 13.67 -11.77 -2.22
CA ASN A 30 13.73 -11.73 -0.75
C ASN A 30 14.95 -10.98 -0.15
N GLN A 31 15.87 -10.45 -0.95
CA GLN A 31 17.05 -9.72 -0.47
C GLN A 31 17.31 -8.44 -1.29
N PRO A 32 16.41 -7.44 -1.23
CA PRO A 32 16.61 -6.16 -1.89
C PRO A 32 17.85 -5.43 -1.38
N LYS A 33 18.58 -4.75 -2.27
CA LYS A 33 19.62 -3.79 -1.85
C LYS A 33 19.02 -2.48 -1.34
N PHE A 34 17.87 -2.09 -1.88
CA PHE A 34 17.18 -0.85 -1.55
C PHE A 34 15.67 -1.08 -1.51
N LYS A 35 15.02 -0.38 -0.57
CA LYS A 35 13.59 -0.41 -0.31
C LYS A 35 13.13 1.03 -0.08
N GLU A 36 12.24 1.52 -0.93
CA GLU A 36 11.66 2.86 -0.82
C GLU A 36 10.16 2.85 -1.13
N THR A 37 9.51 3.88 -0.62
CA THR A 37 8.17 4.27 -0.98
C THR A 37 8.13 5.52 -1.84
N ILE A 38 7.34 5.43 -2.91
CA ILE A 38 7.08 6.48 -3.88
C ILE A 38 5.61 6.91 -3.84
N LYS A 39 5.19 7.92 -4.61
CA LYS A 39 3.78 8.41 -4.62
C LYS A 39 2.95 7.89 -5.80
N TRP A 40 3.62 7.52 -6.87
CA TRP A 40 3.01 7.10 -8.12
C TRP A 40 3.39 5.65 -8.37
N PHE A 41 2.61 4.91 -9.14
CA PHE A 41 3.06 3.59 -9.62
C PHE A 41 4.05 3.73 -10.78
N TYR A 42 5.12 4.45 -10.51
CA TYR A 42 6.12 4.91 -11.46
C TYR A 42 7.47 5.04 -10.76
N ALA A 43 8.43 4.18 -11.11
CA ALA A 43 9.77 4.21 -10.56
C ALA A 43 10.56 5.42 -11.08
N ASP A 44 11.53 5.86 -10.28
CA ASP A 44 12.50 6.85 -10.74
C ASP A 44 13.21 6.38 -12.02
N ILE A 45 13.53 7.33 -12.88
CA ILE A 45 14.18 7.06 -14.16
C ILE A 45 15.69 6.98 -14.00
N ASN A 46 16.34 6.19 -14.84
CA ASN A 46 17.79 6.17 -15.02
C ASN A 46 18.57 5.83 -13.73
N ILE A 47 18.02 4.95 -12.89
CA ILE A 47 18.56 4.66 -11.54
C ILE A 47 19.74 3.70 -11.56
N GLY A 48 20.05 3.07 -12.70
CA GLY A 48 21.21 2.21 -12.81
C GLY A 48 21.27 1.39 -14.10
N ILE A 49 22.13 0.39 -14.09
CA ILE A 49 22.26 -0.59 -15.17
C ILE A 49 22.34 -1.99 -14.55
N ASN A 50 21.97 -3.03 -15.31
CA ASN A 50 22.09 -4.43 -14.89
C ASN A 50 21.43 -4.72 -13.53
N TYR A 51 20.16 -4.34 -13.37
CA TYR A 51 19.42 -4.51 -12.13
C TYR A 51 17.99 -4.96 -12.38
N GLY A 52 17.37 -5.58 -11.38
CA GLY A 52 15.94 -5.82 -11.35
C GLY A 52 15.28 -4.83 -10.44
N GLN A 53 14.13 -4.30 -10.85
CA GLN A 53 13.24 -3.57 -9.96
C GLN A 53 11.85 -4.16 -9.90
N ARG A 54 11.19 -3.91 -8.77
CA ARG A 54 9.82 -4.32 -8.52
C ARG A 54 9.08 -3.19 -7.84
N LEU A 55 7.91 -2.82 -8.37
CA LEU A 55 6.92 -2.00 -7.68
C LEU A 55 5.80 -2.93 -7.20
N SER A 56 5.30 -2.75 -5.97
CA SER A 56 4.20 -3.58 -5.42
C SER A 56 3.26 -2.78 -4.50
N SER A 57 1.97 -3.11 -4.56
CA SER A 57 0.90 -2.51 -3.73
C SER A 57 -0.44 -3.21 -3.96
N PHE A 58 -1.45 -2.80 -3.21
CA PHE A 58 -2.86 -3.08 -3.46
C PHE A 58 -3.53 -1.92 -4.18
N TYR A 59 -4.15 -2.22 -5.31
CA TYR A 59 -5.07 -1.33 -6.02
C TYR A 59 -6.48 -1.48 -5.47
N ARG A 60 -7.08 -0.38 -4.99
CA ARG A 60 -8.49 -0.33 -4.60
C ARG A 60 -9.31 0.18 -5.77
N ALA A 61 -10.24 -0.64 -6.27
CA ALA A 61 -11.10 -0.21 -7.37
C ALA A 61 -12.12 0.83 -6.88
N PRO A 62 -12.15 2.07 -7.42
CA PRO A 62 -13.12 3.08 -6.99
C PRO A 62 -14.55 2.77 -7.47
N GLN A 63 -14.69 1.98 -8.54
CA GLN A 63 -15.97 1.63 -9.14
C GLN A 63 -15.97 0.20 -9.70
N THR A 64 -17.15 -0.41 -9.82
CA THR A 64 -17.30 -1.74 -10.41
C THR A 64 -17.32 -1.62 -11.92
N GLY A 65 -16.55 -2.46 -12.61
CA GLY A 65 -16.58 -2.54 -14.07
C GLY A 65 -15.26 -2.98 -14.68
N LEU A 66 -15.13 -2.72 -15.99
CA LEU A 66 -13.97 -3.09 -16.79
C LEU A 66 -12.85 -2.06 -16.68
N TYR A 67 -11.70 -2.49 -16.21
CA TYR A 67 -10.45 -1.73 -16.17
C TYR A 67 -9.51 -2.21 -17.24
N THR A 68 -8.78 -1.29 -17.85
CA THR A 68 -7.65 -1.62 -18.72
C THR A 68 -6.37 -1.07 -18.10
N PHE A 69 -5.43 -1.94 -17.77
CA PHE A 69 -4.11 -1.53 -17.29
C PHE A 69 -3.15 -1.28 -18.43
N PHE A 70 -2.26 -0.32 -18.22
CA PHE A 70 -1.18 0.07 -19.12
C PHE A 70 0.17 -0.08 -18.44
N MET A 71 1.23 -0.35 -19.20
CA MET A 71 2.60 -0.37 -18.70
C MET A 71 3.55 0.30 -19.68
N THR A 72 4.53 1.01 -19.16
CA THR A 72 5.65 1.55 -19.93
C THR A 72 6.95 1.21 -19.23
N CYS A 73 7.93 0.74 -19.99
CA CYS A 73 9.28 0.54 -19.49
C CYS A 73 10.27 0.42 -20.64
N ARG A 74 11.56 0.58 -20.32
CA ARG A 74 12.61 0.57 -21.35
C ARG A 74 13.01 -0.82 -21.83
N ASP A 75 13.16 -1.74 -20.89
CA ASP A 75 13.68 -3.09 -21.16
C ASP A 75 12.56 -4.13 -21.01
N GLU A 76 12.86 -5.29 -20.43
CA GLU A 76 11.86 -6.36 -20.24
C GLU A 76 11.05 -6.12 -18.96
N CYS A 77 9.72 -6.12 -19.08
CA CYS A 77 8.83 -5.89 -17.95
C CYS A 77 7.57 -6.74 -17.94
N GLU A 78 7.06 -6.96 -16.74
CA GLU A 78 5.83 -7.69 -16.48
C GLU A 78 4.93 -6.92 -15.52
N LEU A 79 3.63 -6.95 -15.77
CA LEU A 79 2.61 -6.55 -14.79
C LEU A 79 1.83 -7.78 -14.36
N TRP A 80 1.73 -7.96 -13.04
CA TRP A 80 0.98 -9.01 -12.39
C TRP A 80 -0.15 -8.39 -11.56
N LEU A 81 -1.33 -8.98 -11.62
CA LEU A 81 -2.52 -8.55 -10.88
C LEU A 81 -3.21 -9.78 -10.28
N SER A 82 -3.60 -9.71 -9.01
CA SER A 82 -4.37 -10.76 -8.35
C SER A 82 -5.85 -10.66 -8.66
N SER A 83 -6.55 -11.79 -8.58
CA SER A 83 -8.03 -11.83 -8.65
C SER A 83 -8.71 -11.57 -7.30
N SER A 84 -7.93 -11.38 -6.24
CA SER A 84 -8.39 -11.22 -4.86
C SER A 84 -7.46 -10.25 -4.11
N ASN A 85 -7.67 -10.08 -2.82
CA ASN A 85 -6.80 -9.31 -1.95
C ASN A 85 -5.53 -10.06 -1.45
N LYS A 86 -5.17 -11.17 -2.13
CA LYS A 86 -4.03 -12.03 -1.80
C LYS A 86 -2.95 -11.97 -2.89
N PRO A 87 -1.67 -11.70 -2.53
CA PRO A 87 -0.56 -11.71 -3.49
C PRO A 87 -0.35 -13.03 -4.22
N ASP A 88 -0.69 -14.16 -3.59
CA ASP A 88 -0.49 -15.51 -4.16
C ASP A 88 -1.41 -15.82 -5.35
N ASP A 89 -2.48 -15.04 -5.54
CA ASP A 89 -3.47 -15.25 -6.61
C ASP A 89 -3.15 -14.41 -7.87
N THR A 90 -1.90 -13.94 -8.01
CA THR A 90 -1.49 -13.09 -9.13
C THR A 90 -1.40 -13.83 -10.46
N LYS A 91 -1.78 -13.12 -11.53
CA LYS A 91 -1.59 -13.55 -12.92
C LYS A 91 -0.93 -12.42 -13.71
N ARG A 92 -0.08 -12.78 -14.67
CA ARG A 92 0.53 -11.81 -15.57
C ARG A 92 -0.53 -11.26 -16.53
N VAL A 93 -0.71 -9.94 -16.51
CA VAL A 93 -1.69 -9.23 -17.34
C VAL A 93 -1.03 -8.41 -18.45
N LEU A 94 0.26 -8.07 -18.31
CA LEU A 94 1.07 -7.44 -19.36
C LEU A 94 2.48 -8.02 -19.39
N PHE A 95 3.06 -8.03 -20.60
CA PHE A 95 4.46 -8.38 -20.83
C PHE A 95 5.02 -7.51 -21.96
N ILE A 96 6.01 -6.68 -21.65
CA ILE A 96 6.80 -5.92 -22.62
C ILE A 96 8.11 -6.69 -22.81
N PRO A 97 8.36 -7.30 -23.98
CA PRO A 97 9.60 -8.02 -24.23
C PRO A 97 10.76 -7.04 -24.45
N TYR A 98 11.98 -7.52 -24.23
CA TYR A 98 13.19 -6.79 -24.58
C TYR A 98 13.23 -6.43 -26.08
N GLY A 99 13.83 -5.27 -26.39
CA GLY A 99 14.08 -4.81 -27.76
C GLY A 99 13.05 -3.83 -28.31
N LEU A 100 11.99 -3.52 -27.56
CA LEU A 100 11.07 -2.44 -27.89
C LEU A 100 11.66 -1.10 -27.43
N SER A 101 11.82 -0.17 -28.37
CA SER A 101 12.23 1.20 -28.02
C SER A 101 11.01 1.97 -27.52
N LEU A 102 10.93 2.12 -26.21
CA LEU A 102 9.98 2.98 -25.50
C LEU A 102 10.73 4.09 -24.76
N ASP A 103 10.22 5.31 -24.86
CA ASP A 103 10.63 6.41 -23.99
C ASP A 103 9.75 6.47 -22.73
N HIS A 104 10.23 7.18 -21.73
CA HIS A 104 9.43 7.43 -20.53
C HIS A 104 8.15 8.21 -20.88
N ASN A 105 7.05 7.93 -20.17
CA ASN A 105 5.71 8.46 -20.46
C ASN A 105 5.12 8.12 -21.83
N GLU A 106 5.66 7.13 -22.53
CA GLU A 106 5.08 6.60 -23.76
C GLU A 106 4.23 5.35 -23.42
N TRP A 107 2.91 5.47 -23.51
CA TRP A 107 1.97 4.46 -22.99
C TRP A 107 1.22 3.65 -24.05
N ASP A 108 1.22 4.10 -25.31
CA ASP A 108 0.37 3.54 -26.38
C ASP A 108 1.13 3.29 -27.71
N ARG A 109 2.45 3.15 -27.67
CA ARG A 109 3.24 2.92 -28.89
C ARG A 109 3.09 1.50 -29.42
N TYR A 110 3.06 0.52 -28.51
CA TYR A 110 2.93 -0.90 -28.87
C TYR A 110 1.69 -1.52 -28.21
N PRO A 111 0.97 -2.42 -28.90
CA PRO A 111 -0.19 -3.12 -28.34
C PRO A 111 0.10 -3.88 -27.04
N VAL A 112 1.34 -4.33 -26.84
CA VAL A 112 1.77 -5.04 -25.62
C VAL A 112 1.77 -4.16 -24.37
N GLN A 113 1.56 -2.85 -24.50
CA GLN A 113 1.44 -1.92 -23.39
C GLN A 113 0.03 -1.89 -22.79
N GLU A 114 -0.95 -2.56 -23.41
CA GLU A 114 -2.36 -2.56 -23.00
C GLU A 114 -2.84 -3.97 -22.65
N SER A 115 -3.48 -4.13 -21.48
CA SER A 115 -4.04 -5.40 -21.04
C SER A 115 -5.40 -5.66 -21.67
N SER A 116 -5.84 -6.91 -21.69
CA SER A 116 -7.26 -7.19 -21.91
C SER A 116 -8.09 -6.58 -20.77
N PRO A 117 -9.34 -6.11 -21.02
CA PRO A 117 -10.19 -5.58 -19.95
C PRO A 117 -10.40 -6.57 -18.81
N ILE A 118 -10.28 -6.09 -17.57
CA ILE A 118 -10.40 -6.88 -16.34
C ILE A 118 -11.53 -6.33 -15.50
N ASN A 119 -12.49 -7.18 -15.14
CA ASN A 119 -13.60 -6.76 -14.30
C ASN A 119 -13.19 -6.71 -12.82
N LEU A 120 -13.28 -5.54 -12.20
CA LEU A 120 -13.02 -5.32 -10.77
C LEU A 120 -14.30 -4.83 -10.07
N ILE A 121 -14.36 -5.05 -8.75
CA ILE A 121 -15.51 -4.70 -7.90
C ILE A 121 -15.15 -3.47 -7.06
N ALA A 122 -16.04 -2.49 -7.02
CA ALA A 122 -15.84 -1.27 -6.22
C ALA A 122 -15.52 -1.59 -4.76
N GLY A 123 -14.51 -0.91 -4.20
CA GLY A 123 -14.08 -1.07 -2.81
C GLY A 123 -13.14 -2.25 -2.57
N GLU A 124 -13.12 -3.25 -3.44
CA GLU A 124 -12.22 -4.41 -3.32
C GLU A 124 -10.77 -4.04 -3.63
N PHE A 125 -9.86 -4.81 -3.03
CA PHE A 125 -8.42 -4.62 -3.16
C PHE A 125 -7.80 -5.75 -3.98
N TYR A 126 -6.90 -5.38 -4.88
CA TYR A 126 -6.19 -6.28 -5.78
C TYR A 126 -4.70 -6.03 -5.68
N PHE A 127 -3.93 -7.04 -5.28
CA PHE A 127 -2.48 -6.95 -5.28
C PHE A 127 -1.95 -6.82 -6.71
N MET A 128 -1.08 -5.83 -6.91
CA MET A 128 -0.48 -5.49 -8.18
C MET A 128 1.04 -5.42 -8.03
N GLN A 129 1.73 -5.96 -9.03
CA GLN A 129 3.19 -5.98 -9.05
C GLN A 129 3.72 -5.74 -10.46
N ALA A 130 4.54 -4.70 -10.60
CA ALA A 130 5.27 -4.44 -11.82
C ALA A 130 6.73 -4.85 -11.61
N ILE A 131 7.31 -5.60 -12.55
CA ILE A 131 8.69 -6.07 -12.49
C ILE A 131 9.39 -5.58 -13.76
N MET A 132 10.61 -5.08 -13.61
CA MET A 132 11.48 -4.75 -14.73
C MET A 132 12.86 -5.33 -14.52
N LYS A 133 13.48 -5.75 -15.62
CA LYS A 133 14.91 -6.05 -15.69
C LYS A 133 15.60 -5.00 -16.56
N ALA A 134 16.34 -4.10 -15.91
CA ALA A 134 17.18 -3.11 -16.57
C ALA A 134 18.46 -3.75 -17.13
N ASP A 135 18.82 -3.38 -18.34
CA ASP A 135 20.04 -3.84 -19.02
C ASP A 135 21.15 -2.77 -18.94
N GLU A 136 22.12 -2.80 -19.86
CA GLU A 136 23.29 -1.92 -19.90
C GLU A 136 22.98 -0.45 -20.27
N ASN A 137 21.75 -0.13 -20.69
CA ASN A 137 21.38 1.23 -21.08
C ASN A 137 20.93 2.07 -19.87
N LYS A 138 21.19 3.38 -19.90
CA LYS A 138 20.89 4.32 -18.81
C LYS A 138 19.54 5.03 -18.97
N TYR A 139 18.60 4.42 -19.69
CA TYR A 139 17.31 5.02 -20.05
C TYR A 139 16.15 4.28 -19.38
N ASP A 140 16.42 3.63 -18.26
CA ASP A 140 15.48 2.77 -17.57
C ASP A 140 14.32 3.55 -16.94
N HIS A 141 13.11 3.00 -17.06
CA HIS A 141 11.90 3.50 -16.43
C HIS A 141 10.91 2.36 -16.24
N LEU A 142 10.03 2.44 -15.26
CA LEU A 142 8.93 1.50 -15.07
C LEU A 142 7.71 2.25 -14.56
N GLY A 143 6.63 2.24 -15.33
CA GLY A 143 5.38 2.90 -14.98
C GLY A 143 4.19 2.03 -15.29
N VAL A 144 3.16 2.13 -14.47
CA VAL A 144 1.86 1.50 -14.70
C VAL A 144 0.78 2.55 -14.67
N GLY A 145 -0.19 2.40 -15.57
CA GLY A 145 -1.37 3.24 -15.68
C GLY A 145 -2.64 2.41 -15.71
N VAL A 146 -3.79 3.08 -15.65
CA VAL A 146 -5.10 2.45 -15.69
C VAL A 146 -6.11 3.35 -16.40
N ARG A 147 -6.93 2.74 -17.26
CA ARG A 147 -8.20 3.29 -17.72
C ARG A 147 -9.31 2.67 -16.87
N GLN A 148 -10.07 3.52 -16.20
CA GLN A 148 -11.18 3.10 -15.35
C GLN A 148 -12.49 2.93 -16.16
N PRO A 149 -13.53 2.30 -15.58
CA PRO A 149 -14.82 2.07 -16.26
C PRO A 149 -15.52 3.33 -16.78
N ASP A 150 -15.30 4.49 -16.13
CA ASP A 150 -15.83 5.80 -16.55
C ASP A 150 -15.05 6.43 -17.72
N GLY A 151 -14.00 5.77 -18.21
CA GLY A 151 -13.15 6.25 -19.29
C GLY A 151 -12.00 7.15 -18.83
N GLN A 152 -11.88 7.46 -17.53
CA GLN A 152 -10.75 8.23 -17.02
C GLN A 152 -9.45 7.44 -17.12
N ASN A 153 -8.38 8.12 -17.55
CA ASN A 153 -7.06 7.54 -17.75
C ASN A 153 -6.07 8.14 -16.75
N TYR A 154 -5.45 7.29 -15.94
CA TYR A 154 -4.42 7.65 -14.97
C TYR A 154 -3.11 6.98 -15.36
N ARG A 155 -2.16 7.76 -15.85
CA ARG A 155 -0.88 7.29 -16.39
C ARG A 155 0.24 8.23 -15.92
N PRO A 156 0.87 7.97 -14.76
CA PRO A 156 0.76 6.77 -13.93
C PRO A 156 -0.46 6.75 -12.99
N ILE A 157 -0.75 5.60 -12.38
CA ILE A 157 -1.74 5.50 -11.30
C ILE A 157 -1.23 6.25 -10.05
N SER A 158 -2.08 7.10 -9.45
CA SER A 158 -1.78 7.91 -8.27
C SER A 158 -2.07 7.20 -6.95
N ASN A 159 -1.33 7.56 -5.90
CA ASN A 159 -1.56 7.19 -4.49
C ASN A 159 -3.03 7.09 -4.03
N GLU A 160 -3.96 7.85 -4.60
CA GLU A 160 -5.39 7.82 -4.28
C GLU A 160 -5.99 6.40 -4.33
N TYR A 161 -5.51 5.56 -5.25
CA TYR A 161 -6.04 4.21 -5.45
C TYR A 161 -5.16 3.11 -4.85
N LEU A 162 -4.07 3.45 -4.14
CA LEU A 162 -2.92 2.56 -4.02
C LEU A 162 -2.39 2.50 -2.59
N PHE A 163 -2.19 1.29 -2.10
CA PHE A 163 -1.99 0.99 -0.68
C PHE A 163 -0.90 -0.08 -0.46
N VAL A 164 0.05 0.12 0.45
CA VAL A 164 0.97 -0.98 0.85
C VAL A 164 0.25 -2.07 1.63
N GLU A 165 -0.76 -1.69 2.39
CA GLU A 165 -1.55 -2.59 3.22
C GLU A 165 -3.02 -2.22 3.11
N ILE A 166 -3.87 -3.24 3.13
CA ILE A 166 -5.32 -3.06 3.07
C ILE A 166 -5.78 -2.48 4.42
N PRO A 167 -6.42 -1.28 4.44
CA PRO A 167 -6.83 -0.62 5.67
C PRO A 167 -7.72 -1.50 6.57
N GLU A 168 -8.61 -2.31 5.97
CA GLU A 168 -9.54 -3.17 6.70
C GLU A 168 -8.87 -4.37 7.39
N LYS A 169 -7.64 -4.75 6.99
CA LYS A 169 -6.88 -5.84 7.60
C LYS A 169 -5.95 -5.39 8.73
N ARG A 170 -5.99 -4.12 9.14
CA ARG A 170 -5.25 -3.67 10.32
C ARG A 170 -5.90 -4.21 11.58
N SER A 171 -5.36 -5.30 12.09
CA SER A 171 -5.63 -5.80 13.43
C SER A 171 -4.60 -5.25 14.39
N ALA A 172 -5.05 -4.74 15.53
CA ALA A 172 -4.17 -4.38 16.64
C ALA A 172 -4.72 -4.98 17.93
N SER A 173 -3.81 -5.38 18.81
CA SER A 173 -4.16 -5.76 20.16
C SER A 173 -4.18 -4.53 21.04
N PHE A 174 -5.14 -4.46 21.95
CA PHE A 174 -5.28 -3.37 22.90
C PHE A 174 -5.22 -3.89 24.31
N ARG A 175 -4.57 -3.13 25.18
CA ARG A 175 -4.47 -3.41 26.61
C ARG A 175 -5.24 -2.35 27.37
N LEU A 176 -6.15 -2.77 28.25
CA LEU A 176 -6.72 -1.88 29.26
C LEU A 176 -5.59 -1.44 30.19
N VAL A 177 -5.32 -0.15 30.25
CA VAL A 177 -4.24 0.42 31.08
C VAL A 177 -4.81 0.99 32.37
N HIS A 178 -5.96 1.65 32.28
CA HIS A 178 -6.62 2.22 33.45
C HIS A 178 -8.15 2.18 33.27
N SER A 179 -8.86 1.80 34.34
CA SER A 179 -10.32 1.95 34.44
C SER A 179 -10.60 3.13 35.36
N GLY A 180 -11.44 4.07 34.94
CA GLY A 180 -11.73 5.28 35.70
C GLY A 180 -10.81 6.46 35.38
N ALA A 181 -10.19 6.49 34.19
CA ALA A 181 -9.37 7.62 33.73
C ALA A 181 -9.39 7.75 32.21
N ALA A 182 -9.22 8.97 31.72
CA ALA A 182 -9.16 9.30 30.30
C ALA A 182 -7.85 10.03 29.98
N LEU A 183 -7.28 9.78 28.80
CA LEU A 183 -6.19 10.59 28.27
C LEU A 183 -6.77 11.88 27.66
N HIS A 184 -6.36 13.03 28.17
CA HIS A 184 -6.78 14.34 27.66
C HIS A 184 -5.71 15.01 26.80
N GLY A 185 -6.13 15.91 25.90
CA GLY A 185 -5.22 16.72 25.06
C GLY A 185 -4.69 16.01 23.82
N HIS A 186 -5.04 14.74 23.63
CA HIS A 186 -4.59 13.88 22.52
C HIS A 186 -5.75 13.29 21.71
N VAL A 187 -6.99 13.69 22.02
CA VAL A 187 -8.18 13.22 21.32
C VAL A 187 -8.15 13.72 19.87
N MET A 188 -8.04 12.79 18.93
CA MET A 188 -7.99 13.06 17.50
C MET A 188 -9.33 12.85 16.80
N ASP A 189 -10.19 11.98 17.34
CA ASP A 189 -11.53 11.75 16.81
C ASP A 189 -12.46 11.24 17.92
N THR A 190 -13.75 11.55 17.81
CA THR A 190 -14.77 11.16 18.79
C THR A 190 -16.00 10.66 18.05
N PHE A 191 -16.51 9.50 18.45
CA PHE A 191 -17.75 8.94 17.88
C PHE A 191 -18.52 8.10 18.89
N ALA A 192 -19.85 8.07 18.72
CA ALA A 192 -20.74 7.27 19.55
C ALA A 192 -20.65 5.78 19.18
N THR A 193 -20.45 4.94 20.18
CA THR A 193 -20.53 3.48 20.10
C THR A 193 -20.75 2.86 21.48
N ASN A 194 -21.68 1.91 21.57
CA ASN A 194 -21.89 1.12 22.79
C ASN A 194 -20.99 -0.13 22.85
N SER A 195 -19.97 -0.19 21.99
CA SER A 195 -19.06 -1.31 21.90
C SER A 195 -17.62 -0.82 21.90
N ASN A 196 -16.91 -1.19 22.96
CA ASN A 196 -15.46 -1.06 23.04
C ASN A 196 -14.76 -1.74 21.85
N THR A 197 -15.28 -2.88 21.37
CA THR A 197 -14.71 -3.57 20.20
C THR A 197 -14.77 -2.70 18.94
N VAL A 198 -15.81 -1.89 18.77
CA VAL A 198 -15.86 -0.92 17.66
C VAL A 198 -14.81 0.17 17.86
N CYS A 199 -14.64 0.67 19.09
CA CYS A 199 -13.60 1.65 19.42
C CYS A 199 -12.19 1.14 19.06
N SER A 200 -11.90 -0.10 19.45
CA SER A 200 -10.62 -0.76 19.12
C SER A 200 -10.43 -0.99 17.62
N LEU A 201 -11.48 -1.36 16.88
CA LEU A 201 -11.41 -1.54 15.42
C LEU A 201 -11.09 -0.23 14.69
N TYR A 202 -11.70 0.88 15.09
CA TYR A 202 -11.43 2.19 14.48
C TYR A 202 -9.99 2.64 14.80
N CYS A 203 -9.55 2.50 16.04
CA CYS A 203 -8.16 2.80 16.40
C CYS A 203 -7.15 1.88 15.71
N ALA A 204 -7.50 0.61 15.44
CA ALA A 204 -6.63 -0.31 14.72
C ALA A 204 -6.41 0.13 13.27
N ARG A 205 -7.47 0.65 12.63
CA ARG A 205 -7.48 1.09 11.23
C ARG A 205 -6.75 2.41 11.00
N ASP A 206 -6.77 3.31 11.98
CA ASP A 206 -6.05 4.58 11.92
C ASP A 206 -4.55 4.41 12.26
N LEU A 207 -3.66 4.99 11.44
CA LEU A 207 -2.19 4.92 11.67
C LEU A 207 -1.73 5.81 12.83
N ASN A 208 -2.41 6.94 13.01
CA ASN A 208 -2.08 7.93 14.01
C ASN A 208 -2.64 7.51 15.36
N CYS A 209 -3.73 6.73 15.40
CA CYS A 209 -4.28 6.23 16.66
C CYS A 209 -3.31 5.29 17.39
N LYS A 210 -2.95 5.67 18.62
CA LYS A 210 -2.08 4.94 19.56
C LYS A 210 -2.82 4.43 20.78
N SER A 211 -3.92 5.07 21.18
CA SER A 211 -4.74 4.68 22.33
C SER A 211 -6.18 5.17 22.13
N TYR A 212 -7.09 4.81 23.03
CA TYR A 212 -8.44 5.37 23.03
C TYR A 212 -9.04 5.40 24.44
N ASN A 213 -9.94 6.35 24.65
CA ASN A 213 -10.85 6.42 25.80
C ASN A 213 -12.19 5.81 25.39
N TYR A 214 -12.76 4.96 26.24
CA TYR A 214 -14.09 4.39 26.03
C TYR A 214 -14.99 4.67 27.24
N ASP A 215 -16.00 5.51 27.05
CA ASP A 215 -17.03 5.76 28.05
C ASP A 215 -18.06 4.63 28.05
N LYS A 216 -18.10 3.88 29.16
CA LYS A 216 -18.97 2.71 29.33
C LYS A 216 -20.43 3.08 29.55
N GLU A 217 -20.72 4.29 30.03
CA GLU A 217 -22.06 4.75 30.38
C GLU A 217 -22.69 5.52 29.22
N GLU A 218 -21.98 6.51 28.67
CA GLU A 218 -22.48 7.33 27.57
C GLU A 218 -22.35 6.64 26.21
N GLY A 219 -21.50 5.61 26.10
CA GLY A 219 -21.26 4.93 24.83
C GLY A 219 -20.50 5.82 23.85
N ASN A 220 -19.43 6.45 24.31
CA ASN A 220 -18.58 7.32 23.51
C ASN A 220 -17.16 6.75 23.41
N CYS A 221 -16.58 6.83 22.21
CA CYS A 221 -15.20 6.46 21.94
C CYS A 221 -14.41 7.70 21.51
N GLU A 222 -13.27 7.94 22.16
CA GLU A 222 -12.32 8.98 21.78
C GLU A 222 -11.01 8.32 21.37
N LEU A 223 -10.63 8.44 20.10
CA LEU A 223 -9.34 7.97 19.59
C LEU A 223 -8.26 8.97 19.98
N ASN A 224 -7.08 8.48 20.38
CA ASN A 224 -5.97 9.31 20.80
C ASN A 224 -4.70 9.03 19.98
N ASP A 225 -3.94 10.09 19.70
CA ASP A 225 -2.70 10.03 18.91
C ASP A 225 -1.42 9.74 19.73
N ASP A 226 -1.55 9.54 21.04
CA ASP A 226 -0.41 9.29 21.95
C ASP A 226 -0.70 8.22 23.02
N LEU A 227 0.32 7.89 23.82
CA LEU A 227 0.28 6.94 24.93
C LEU A 227 0.42 7.64 26.28
N SER A 228 -0.13 7.04 27.33
CA SER A 228 -0.05 7.56 28.71
C SER A 228 1.37 7.50 29.25
N ALA A 229 2.18 6.53 28.80
CA ALA A 229 3.58 6.39 29.21
C ALA A 229 4.45 7.58 28.81
N LYS A 230 4.09 8.29 27.74
CA LYS A 230 4.76 9.52 27.30
C LYS A 230 4.19 10.76 27.98
N ASN A 231 3.00 10.64 28.58
CA ASN A 231 2.23 11.73 29.19
C ASN A 231 1.65 11.27 30.54
N ALA A 232 2.51 11.04 31.53
CA ALA A 232 2.09 10.49 32.82
C ALA A 232 1.13 11.42 33.61
N GLN A 233 1.09 12.72 33.28
CA GLN A 233 0.10 13.67 33.81
C GLN A 233 -1.17 13.80 32.95
N GLY A 234 -1.24 13.13 31.80
CA GLY A 234 -2.34 13.23 30.84
C GLY A 234 -3.54 12.33 31.15
N LEU A 235 -3.37 11.32 32.01
CA LEU A 235 -4.47 10.50 32.51
C LEU A 235 -5.18 11.22 33.65
N VAL A 236 -6.36 11.74 33.34
CA VAL A 236 -7.22 12.46 34.29
C VAL A 236 -8.29 11.50 34.81
N PRO A 237 -8.60 11.50 36.11
CA PRO A 237 -9.70 10.71 36.66
C PRO A 237 -11.02 10.96 35.93
N SER A 238 -11.67 9.89 35.48
CA SER A 238 -12.97 9.91 34.80
C SER A 238 -13.65 8.56 35.03
N GLU A 239 -14.57 8.50 36.00
CA GLU A 239 -15.06 7.27 36.64
C GLU A 239 -15.58 6.19 35.66
N ASN A 240 -16.26 6.62 34.60
CA ASN A 240 -16.91 5.74 33.63
C ASN A 240 -16.05 5.39 32.42
N VAL A 241 -14.84 5.94 32.34
CA VAL A 241 -13.99 5.81 31.16
C VAL A 241 -12.91 4.77 31.38
N ASP A 242 -12.82 3.84 30.44
CA ASP A 242 -11.71 2.90 30.32
C ASP A 242 -10.72 3.41 29.27
N TYR A 243 -9.44 3.49 29.65
CA TYR A 243 -8.36 3.90 28.77
C TYR A 243 -7.55 2.68 28.29
N TYR A 244 -7.46 2.53 26.97
CA TYR A 244 -6.80 1.42 26.30
C TYR A 244 -5.63 1.89 25.45
N GLU A 245 -4.52 1.17 25.51
CA GLU A 245 -3.35 1.41 24.66
C GLU A 245 -3.22 0.34 23.58
N LYS A 246 -2.88 0.78 22.37
CA LYS A 246 -2.47 -0.09 21.28
C LYS A 246 -1.13 -0.69 21.66
N LEU A 247 -1.04 -2.01 21.69
CA LEU A 247 0.22 -2.70 21.91
C LEU A 247 1.01 -2.61 20.60
N ASP A 248 2.03 -1.75 20.57
CA ASP A 248 2.74 -1.42 19.32
C ASP A 248 3.36 -2.66 18.64
N LEU A 249 2.69 -3.07 17.56
CA LEU A 249 3.18 -3.00 16.18
C LEU A 249 4.50 -3.73 15.84
N TYR A 250 4.63 -5.01 16.17
CA TYR A 250 5.48 -5.90 15.36
C TYR A 250 4.71 -6.29 14.09
N TYR A 251 4.76 -5.43 13.07
CA TYR A 251 4.75 -5.99 11.72
C TYR A 251 6.05 -6.80 11.61
N PRO A 252 6.00 -8.14 11.42
CA PRO A 252 7.21 -8.83 11.02
C PRO A 252 7.67 -8.15 9.74
N ARG A 253 8.87 -7.56 9.77
CA ARG A 253 9.54 -7.07 8.57
C ARG A 253 9.70 -8.28 7.66
N LEU A 254 8.82 -8.40 6.67
CA LEU A 254 9.00 -9.28 5.52
C LEU A 254 9.94 -8.60 4.52
#